data_AF-A0A7M3Z570-F1
#
_entry.id   AF-A0A7M3Z570-F1
#
_cell.length_a   1.000
_cell.length_b   1.000
_cell.length_c   1.000
_cell.angle_alpha   90.00
_cell.angle_beta   90.00
_cell.angle_gamma   90.00
#
_symmetry.space_group_name_H-M   'P 1'
#
loop_
_entity.id
_entity.type
_entity.pdbx_description
1 polymer ?
#
loop_
_entity_poly.entity_id
_entity_poly.type
_entity_poly.pdbx_seq_one_letter_code
_entity_poly.pdbx_strand_id
1 'polypeptide(L)' 'MGEQGGKERIPRRSPPPYEEVSDGLRGALRTHGLIGTALLDKNQYGPQAMILLLVITATGTGLVLGALMLIS' A
#
# COMPACT_ATOMS: atom_id res chain seq x y z
N MET A 1 3.59 -44.69 -23.71
CA MET A 1 3.79 -43.65 -24.73
C MET A 1 3.10 -42.37 -24.22
N GLY A 2 3.88 -41.39 -23.79
CA GLY A 2 3.50 -39.97 -23.67
C GLY A 2 2.48 -39.56 -22.61
N GLU A 3 2.91 -39.30 -21.38
CA GLU A 3 2.32 -38.25 -20.54
C GLU A 3 3.44 -37.31 -20.07
N GLN A 4 3.91 -36.48 -21.01
CA GLN A 4 4.67 -35.27 -20.73
C GLN A 4 3.64 -34.12 -20.66
N GLY A 5 3.24 -33.69 -19.46
CA GLY A 5 2.27 -32.58 -19.36
C GLY A 5 2.11 -31.89 -18.00
N GLY A 6 2.87 -32.26 -16.97
CA GLY A 6 2.67 -31.75 -15.60
C GLY A 6 3.87 -31.07 -14.96
N LYS A 7 4.91 -30.72 -15.74
CA LYS A 7 6.05 -29.95 -15.23
C LYS A 7 5.65 -28.49 -15.11
N GLU A 8 5.87 -27.93 -13.91
CA GLU A 8 5.94 -26.50 -13.61
C GLU A 8 4.65 -25.76 -13.24
N ARG A 9 3.75 -26.37 -12.45
CA ARG A 9 2.89 -25.55 -11.58
C ARG A 9 3.72 -25.13 -10.36
N ILE A 10 4.20 -23.88 -10.36
CA ILE A 10 4.92 -23.32 -9.21
C ILE A 10 4.05 -23.51 -7.95
N PRO A 11 4.56 -24.13 -6.88
CA PRO A 11 3.85 -24.23 -5.62
C PRO A 11 3.45 -22.82 -5.17
N ARG A 12 2.15 -22.58 -4.93
CA ARG A 12 1.74 -21.30 -4.35
C ARG A 12 2.37 -21.20 -2.97
N ARG A 13 3.23 -20.20 -2.78
CA ARG A 13 3.72 -19.84 -1.45
C ARG A 13 2.54 -19.35 -0.62
N SER A 14 2.46 -19.74 0.64
CA SER A 14 1.52 -19.13 1.57
C SER A 14 1.75 -17.61 1.60
N PRO A 15 0.68 -16.80 1.62
CA PRO A 15 0.82 -15.35 1.70
C PRO A 15 1.65 -14.98 2.95
N PRO A 16 2.46 -13.90 2.88
CA PRO A 16 3.19 -13.41 4.04
C PRO A 16 2.23 -13.13 5.21
N PRO A 17 2.66 -13.34 6.46
CA PRO A 17 1.87 -12.96 7.61
C PRO A 17 1.73 -11.43 7.64
N TYR A 18 0.52 -10.94 7.80
CA TYR A 18 0.20 -9.53 8.04
C TYR A 18 -0.59 -9.42 9.34
N GLU A 19 -0.55 -8.24 9.97
CA GLU A 19 -1.32 -7.99 11.18
C GLU A 19 -2.75 -7.60 10.78
N GLU A 20 -3.73 -8.41 11.19
CA GLU A 20 -5.14 -8.12 10.95
C GLU A 20 -5.61 -7.01 11.89
N VAL A 21 -5.93 -5.86 11.31
CA VAL A 21 -6.49 -4.73 12.06
C VAL A 21 -7.99 -4.68 11.81
N SER A 22 -8.78 -4.82 12.88
CA SER A 22 -10.24 -4.88 12.85
C SER A 22 -10.94 -3.51 12.82
N ASP A 23 -10.22 -2.44 13.19
CA ASP A 23 -10.76 -1.07 13.31
C ASP A 23 -10.62 -0.24 12.01
N GLY A 24 -10.54 -0.92 10.86
CA GLY A 24 -10.49 -0.27 9.55
C GLY A 24 -9.15 0.41 9.23
N LEU A 25 -9.15 1.21 8.14
CA LEU A 25 -8.01 2.03 7.72
C LEU A 25 -7.53 2.99 8.84
N ARG A 26 -8.45 3.50 9.67
CA ARG A 26 -8.12 4.38 10.79
C ARG A 26 -7.36 3.65 11.90
N GLY A 27 -7.79 2.43 12.24
CA GLY A 27 -7.05 1.57 13.14
C GLY A 27 -5.65 1.27 12.63
N ALA A 28 -5.54 0.91 11.34
CA ALA A 28 -4.26 0.58 10.71
C ALA A 28 -3.28 1.76 10.69
N LEU A 29 -3.76 2.96 10.40
CA LEU A 29 -2.97 4.18 10.47
C LEU A 29 -2.49 4.51 11.89
N ARG A 30 -3.30 4.22 12.93
CA ARG A 30 -2.87 4.42 14.32
C ARG A 30 -1.85 3.39 14.77
N THR A 31 -2.01 2.12 14.39
CA THR A 31 -1.15 1.02 14.83
C THR A 31 0.19 0.99 14.08
N HIS A 32 0.18 1.18 12.77
CA HIS A 32 1.37 1.04 11.92
C HIS A 32 1.82 2.33 11.22
N GLY A 33 1.07 3.42 11.37
CA GLY A 33 1.36 4.68 10.69
C GLY A 33 1.06 4.65 9.19
N LEU A 34 1.16 5.82 8.56
CA LEU A 34 0.97 5.98 7.11
C LEU A 34 2.04 5.21 6.32
N ILE A 35 3.31 5.29 6.73
CA ILE A 35 4.43 4.59 6.07
C ILE A 35 4.34 3.07 6.29
N GLY A 36 4.09 2.61 7.51
CA GLY A 36 4.01 1.17 7.80
C GLY A 36 2.81 0.49 7.16
N THR A 37 1.70 1.22 6.99
CA THR A 37 0.52 0.73 6.28
C THR A 37 0.68 0.84 4.76
N ALA A 38 1.09 2.00 4.23
CA ALA A 38 1.12 2.24 2.78
C ALA A 38 2.34 1.65 2.05
N LEU A 39 3.51 1.58 2.70
CA LEU A 39 4.77 1.22 2.03
C LEU A 39 5.32 -0.14 2.47
N LEU A 40 5.06 -0.56 3.72
CA LEU A 40 5.53 -1.85 4.24
C LEU A 40 4.45 -2.93 4.27
N ASP A 41 3.22 -2.61 3.86
CA ASP A 41 2.08 -3.54 3.80
C ASP A 41 1.90 -4.35 5.10
N LYS A 42 2.13 -3.72 6.26
CA LYS A 42 2.08 -4.41 7.56
C LYS A 42 0.69 -4.93 7.93
N ASN A 43 -0.34 -4.45 7.25
CA ASN A 43 -1.73 -4.82 7.45
C ASN A 43 -2.49 -4.81 6.10
N GLN A 44 -3.73 -5.28 6.12
CA GLN A 44 -4.59 -5.43 4.93
C GLN A 44 -5.00 -4.13 4.21
N TYR A 45 -4.69 -2.95 4.74
CA TYR A 45 -5.13 -1.66 4.20
C TYR A 45 -4.09 -0.95 3.33
N GLY A 46 -3.04 -1.66 2.90
CA GLY A 46 -1.99 -1.12 2.03
C GLY A 46 -2.50 -0.31 0.83
N PRO A 47 -3.37 -0.87 -0.04
CA PRO A 47 -3.90 -0.16 -1.21
C PRO A 47 -4.66 1.13 -0.86
N GLN A 48 -5.44 1.12 0.22
CA GLN A 48 -6.19 2.30 0.67
C GLN A 48 -5.25 3.38 1.23
N ALA A 49 -4.23 2.98 1.99
CA ALA A 49 -3.24 3.91 2.53
C ALA A 49 -2.31 4.48 1.44
N MET A 50 -2.03 3.71 0.38
CA MET A 50 -1.30 4.21 -0.79
C MET A 50 -2.08 5.32 -1.51
N ILE A 51 -3.38 5.15 -1.73
CA ILE A 51 -4.22 6.20 -2.34
C ILE A 51 -4.21 7.46 -1.47
N LEU A 52 -4.34 7.30 -0.15
CA LEU A 52 -4.26 8.42 0.79
C LEU A 52 -2.90 9.14 0.71
N LEU A 53 -1.80 8.39 0.65
CA LEU A 53 -0.45 8.93 0.50
C LEU A 53 -0.30 9.75 -0.79
N LEU A 54 -0.84 9.25 -1.91
CA LEU A 54 -0.81 9.94 -3.20
C LEU A 54 -1.57 11.27 -3.14
N VAL A 55 -2.76 11.29 -2.54
CA VAL A 55 -3.56 12.52 -2.39
C VAL A 55 -2.82 13.56 -1.55
N ILE A 56 -2.23 13.15 -0.42
CA ILE A 56 -1.45 14.04 0.44
C ILE A 56 -0.26 14.63 -0.34
N THR A 57 0.46 13.77 -1.07
CA THR A 57 1.67 14.17 -1.80
C THR A 57 1.33 15.10 -2.97
N ALA A 58 0.29 14.76 -3.75
CA ALA A 58 -0.17 15.58 -4.87
C ALA A 58 -0.67 16.95 -4.40
N THR A 59 -1.47 16.97 -3.33
CA THR A 59 -1.99 18.21 -2.74
C THR A 59 -0.87 19.07 -2.19
N GLY A 60 0.08 18.47 -1.45
CA GLY A 60 1.23 19.17 -0.90
C GLY A 60 2.09 19.80 -2.00
N THR A 61 2.42 19.02 -3.02
CA THR A 61 3.20 19.52 -4.17
C THR A 61 2.46 20.64 -4.91
N GLY A 62 1.17 20.44 -5.19
CA GLY A 62 0.33 21.44 -5.85
C GLY A 62 0.23 22.75 -5.06
N LEU A 63 0.05 22.66 -3.74
CA LEU A 63 0.03 23.83 -2.86
C LEU A 63 1.37 24.55 -2.82
N VAL A 64 2.49 23.83 -2.74
CA VAL A 64 3.83 24.43 -2.75
C VAL A 64 4.08 25.16 -4.07
N LEU A 65 3.79 24.53 -5.21
CA LEU A 65 3.93 25.16 -6.52
C LEU A 65 2.99 26.36 -6.69
N GLY A 66 1.74 26.25 -6.23
CA GLY A 66 0.76 27.33 -6.28
C GLY A 66 1.13 28.51 -5.40
N ALA A 67 1.62 28.24 -4.18
CA ALA A 67 2.11 29.28 -3.28
C ALA A 67 3.37 29.96 -3.83
N LEU A 68 4.30 29.19 -4.40
CA LEU A 68 5.48 29.74 -5.08
C LEU A 68 5.07 30.65 -6.24
N MET A 69 4.11 30.23 -7.08
CA MET A 69 3.57 31.05 -8.17
C MET A 69 2.90 32.35 -7.69
N LEU A 70 2.29 32.35 -6.51
CA LEU A 70 1.63 33.52 -5.94
C LEU A 70 2.62 34.55 -5.37
N ILE A 71 3.82 34.10 -4.97
CA ILE A 71 4.85 34.93 -4.34
C ILE A 71 5.93 35.37 -5.34
N SER A 72 6.14 34.60 -6.42
CA SER A 72 7.07 34.92 -7.52
C SER A 72 6.51 36.00 -8.46
#